data_AF-A0A2V5Z8G7-F1
#
_entry.id   AF-A0A2V5Z8G7-F1
#
_cell.length_a   1.000
_cell.length_b   1.000
_cell.length_c   1.000
_cell.angle_alpha   90.00
_cell.angle_beta   90.00
_cell.angle_gamma   90.00
#
_symmetry.space_group_name_H-M   'P 1'
#
loop_
_entity.id
_entity.type
_entity.pdbx_description
1 polymer ?
#
loop_
_entity_poly.entity_id
_entity_poly.type
_entity_poly.pdbx_seq_one_letter_code
_entity_poly.pdbx_strand_id
1 'polypeptide(L)'
;GSATGGIPELTLADCARVVAYDFKRNWLRCEGSAIASSESLTHAAVYESDAKAGAVIHCHDSKLWTALLNRAPTSSKAVDYGTPEMAYEVLRLFNLTDVKSRKILVMAGHEGGIVAFGRDLEEAFAVLMRERKKMKRLRS
;
A
#
# COMPACT_ATOMS: atom_id res chain seq x y z
N GLY A 1 9.03 8.91 -3.14
CA GLY A 1 8.50 9.72 -4.25
C GLY A 1 7.73 8.83 -5.19
N SER A 2 7.26 9.36 -6.31
CA SER A 2 6.82 8.56 -7.46
C SER A 2 8.03 7.95 -8.20
N ALA A 3 7.79 6.90 -8.98
CA ALA A 3 8.74 6.31 -9.95
C ALA A 3 10.12 5.85 -9.40
N THR A 4 10.22 5.46 -8.13
CA THR A 4 11.48 4.95 -7.54
C THR A 4 11.79 3.48 -7.84
N GLY A 5 10.99 2.81 -8.67
CA GLY A 5 11.08 1.37 -8.95
C GLY A 5 12.36 0.90 -9.65
N GLY A 6 13.21 1.83 -10.12
CA GLY A 6 14.48 1.55 -10.80
C GLY A 6 15.74 1.96 -10.04
N ILE A 7 15.63 2.46 -8.81
CA ILE A 7 16.78 2.97 -8.05
C ILE A 7 17.25 1.91 -7.05
N PRO A 8 18.51 1.41 -7.15
CA PRO A 8 19.01 0.35 -6.28
C PRO A 8 19.17 0.78 -4.81
N GLU A 9 19.39 2.08 -4.54
CA GLU A 9 19.50 2.67 -3.20
C GLU A 9 18.72 3.98 -3.15
N LEU A 10 17.72 4.04 -2.26
CA LEU A 10 16.93 5.25 -2.01
C LEU A 10 17.73 6.21 -1.12
N THR A 11 17.86 7.46 -1.54
CA THR A 11 18.37 8.54 -0.67
C THR A 11 17.22 9.32 -0.04
N LEU A 12 17.50 10.11 1.01
CA LEU A 12 16.49 11.01 1.61
C LEU A 12 15.88 11.99 0.60
N ALA A 13 16.58 12.29 -0.50
CA ALA A 13 16.09 13.15 -1.58
C ALA A 13 15.01 12.47 -2.46
N ASP A 14 14.94 11.13 -2.44
CA ASP A 14 13.96 10.33 -3.18
C ASP A 14 12.69 10.03 -2.37
N CYS A 15 12.73 10.32 -1.07
CA CYS A 15 11.64 10.18 -0.14
C CYS A 15 10.81 11.47 -0.09
N ALA A 16 9.49 11.36 -0.27
CA ALA A 16 8.57 12.47 -0.07
C ALA A 16 7.94 12.33 1.31
N ARG A 17 8.06 13.35 2.16
CA ARG A 17 7.42 13.35 3.48
C ARG A 17 6.02 13.95 3.34
N VAL A 18 4.99 13.12 3.37
CA VAL A 18 3.59 13.60 3.39
C VAL A 18 3.30 14.17 4.78
N VAL A 19 2.89 15.44 4.86
CA VAL A 19 2.62 16.18 6.11
C VAL A 19 1.16 16.58 6.29
N ALA A 20 0.37 16.55 5.22
CA ALA A 20 -1.08 16.75 5.28
C ALA A 20 -1.74 16.04 4.10
N TYR A 21 -3.01 15.67 4.23
CA TYR A 21 -3.80 15.07 3.16
C TYR A 21 -5.29 15.43 3.32
N ASP A 22 -6.01 15.40 2.20
CA ASP A 22 -7.47 15.54 2.11
C ASP A 22 -7.96 14.58 1.01
N PHE A 23 -8.62 13.49 1.44
CA PHE A 23 -9.17 12.50 0.52
C PHE A 23 -10.22 13.11 -0.42
N LYS A 24 -11.13 13.95 0.09
CA LYS A 24 -12.22 14.52 -0.71
C LYS A 24 -11.69 15.41 -1.82
N ARG A 25 -10.59 16.11 -1.58
CA ARG A 25 -9.96 17.00 -2.56
C ARG A 25 -8.93 16.31 -3.45
N ASN A 26 -8.71 15.01 -3.29
CA ASN A 26 -7.60 14.27 -3.90
C ASN A 26 -6.26 15.00 -3.70
N TRP A 27 -6.02 15.50 -2.49
CA TRP A 27 -4.95 16.45 -2.23
C TRP A 27 -4.04 15.95 -1.11
N LEU A 28 -2.76 16.26 -1.24
CA LEU A 28 -1.78 16.02 -0.21
C LEU A 28 -0.72 17.13 -0.23
N ARG A 29 -0.15 17.38 0.94
CA ARG A 29 1.02 18.23 1.13
C ARG A 29 2.21 17.33 1.41
N CYS A 30 3.22 17.43 0.56
CA CYS A 30 4.54 16.87 0.83
C CYS A 30 5.52 17.98 1.17
N GLU A 31 6.49 17.63 2.00
CA GLU A 31 7.72 18.39 2.18
C GLU A 31 8.89 17.58 1.60
N GLY A 32 9.80 18.28 0.92
CA GLY A 32 10.90 17.69 0.16
C GLY A 32 10.76 17.90 -1.36
N SER A 33 11.84 17.67 -2.09
CA SER A 33 11.92 17.92 -3.54
C SER A 33 11.26 16.83 -4.40
N ALA A 34 10.91 15.69 -3.81
CA ALA A 34 10.32 14.56 -4.51
C ALA A 34 8.80 14.73 -4.68
N ILE A 35 8.32 14.51 -5.92
CA ILE A 35 6.89 14.38 -6.20
C ILE A 35 6.36 13.19 -5.40
N ALA A 36 5.26 13.39 -4.68
CA ALA A 36 4.59 12.34 -3.93
C ALA A 36 4.15 11.20 -4.87
N SER A 37 4.18 9.95 -4.40
CA SER A 37 3.60 8.86 -5.20
C SER A 37 2.11 9.13 -5.42
N SER A 38 1.58 8.74 -6.58
CA SER A 38 0.13 8.73 -6.85
C SER A 38 -0.64 7.97 -5.75
N GLU A 39 0.01 7.02 -5.07
CA GLU A 39 -0.60 6.21 -4.00
C GLU A 39 -0.36 6.76 -2.60
N SER A 40 0.13 7.99 -2.48
CA SER A 40 0.35 8.61 -1.18
C SER A 40 -0.95 8.74 -0.36
N LEU A 41 -2.11 8.88 -1.01
CA LEU A 41 -3.41 8.83 -0.33
C LEU A 41 -3.75 7.42 0.17
N THR A 42 -3.36 6.38 -0.55
CA THR A 42 -3.50 5.00 -0.08
C THR A 42 -2.68 4.78 1.19
N HIS A 43 -1.46 5.33 1.27
CA HIS A 43 -0.64 5.30 2.49
C HIS A 43 -1.29 6.07 3.64
N ALA A 44 -1.80 7.27 3.37
CA ALA A 44 -2.52 8.08 4.36
C ALA A 44 -3.73 7.34 4.94
N ALA A 45 -4.52 6.66 4.10
CA ALA A 45 -5.69 5.90 4.54
C ALA A 45 -5.33 4.74 5.47
N VAL A 46 -4.17 4.10 5.26
CA VAL A 46 -3.65 3.08 6.18
C VAL A 46 -3.28 3.70 7.53
N TYR A 47 -2.55 4.82 7.54
CA TYR A 47 -2.17 5.51 8.77
C TYR A 47 -3.38 6.03 9.56
N GLU A 48 -4.43 6.51 8.88
CA GLU A 48 -5.67 6.92 9.53
C GLU A 48 -6.44 5.73 10.15
N SER A 49 -6.38 4.56 9.50
CA SER A 49 -7.15 3.39 9.91
C SER A 49 -6.50 2.56 11.03
N ASP A 50 -5.19 2.66 11.20
CA ASP A 50 -4.44 1.96 12.24
C ASP A 50 -3.36 2.86 12.85
N ALA A 51 -3.64 3.35 14.06
CA ALA A 51 -2.69 4.16 14.83
C ALA A 51 -1.38 3.43 15.18
N LYS A 52 -1.30 2.11 15.01
CA LYS A 52 -0.05 1.35 15.18
C LYS A 52 0.77 1.26 13.90
N ALA A 53 0.24 1.67 12.75
CA ALA A 53 0.99 1.67 11.51
C ALA A 53 2.03 2.81 11.54
N GLY A 54 3.31 2.45 11.50
CA GLY A 54 4.43 3.37 11.38
C GLY A 54 5.15 3.27 10.03
N ALA A 55 4.84 2.24 9.22
CA ALA A 55 5.32 2.13 7.85
C ALA A 55 4.31 1.44 6.94
N VAL A 56 4.31 1.86 5.67
CA VAL A 56 3.53 1.28 4.58
C VAL A 56 4.45 1.05 3.38
N ILE A 57 4.42 -0.16 2.84
CA ILE A 57 5.10 -0.55 1.60
C ILE A 57 4.03 -0.78 0.55
N HIS A 58 4.11 -0.02 -0.53
CA HIS A 58 3.42 -0.33 -1.77
C HIS A 58 4.42 -0.95 -2.77
N CYS A 59 4.04 -2.04 -3.43
CA CYS A 59 4.87 -2.66 -4.46
C CYS A 59 4.01 -3.32 -5.56
N HIS A 60 4.65 -3.57 -6.71
CA HIS A 60 4.05 -4.30 -7.82
C HIS A 60 4.64 -5.72 -7.92
N ASP A 61 3.82 -6.75 -7.72
CA ASP A 61 4.17 -8.15 -7.97
C ASP A 61 2.96 -8.89 -8.53
N SER A 62 2.85 -9.01 -9.86
CA SER A 62 1.70 -9.62 -10.53
C SER A 62 1.47 -11.09 -10.12
N LYS A 63 2.53 -11.83 -9.77
CA LYS A 63 2.41 -13.24 -9.36
C LYS A 63 1.78 -13.33 -7.97
N LEU A 64 2.28 -12.53 -7.03
CA LEU A 64 1.74 -12.46 -5.68
C LEU A 64 0.33 -11.86 -5.68
N TRP A 65 0.09 -10.83 -6.49
CA TRP A 65 -1.19 -10.17 -6.64
C TRP A 65 -2.25 -11.17 -7.11
N THR A 66 -1.97 -11.91 -8.18
CA THR A 66 -2.87 -12.96 -8.68
C THR A 66 -3.15 -14.03 -7.62
N ALA A 67 -2.12 -14.41 -6.84
CA ALA A 67 -2.25 -15.41 -5.81
C ALA A 67 -3.06 -14.94 -4.59
N LEU A 68 -3.09 -13.64 -4.32
CA LEU A 68 -3.78 -13.03 -3.18
C LEU A 68 -5.12 -12.40 -3.54
N LEU A 69 -5.41 -12.15 -4.82
CA LEU A 69 -6.65 -11.54 -5.28
C LEU A 69 -7.85 -12.32 -4.75
N ASN A 70 -8.73 -11.64 -4.01
CA ASN A 70 -9.90 -12.22 -3.32
C ASN A 70 -9.58 -13.29 -2.25
N ARG A 71 -8.30 -13.52 -1.93
CA ARG A 71 -7.83 -14.39 -0.85
C ARG A 71 -7.20 -13.61 0.31
N ALA A 72 -6.85 -12.36 0.08
CA ALA A 72 -6.54 -11.34 1.07
C ALA A 72 -7.59 -10.21 0.97
N PRO A 73 -7.68 -9.32 1.97
CA PRO A 73 -8.44 -8.09 1.86
C PRO A 73 -8.15 -7.40 0.52
N THR A 74 -9.18 -7.19 -0.29
CA THR A 74 -9.05 -6.79 -1.69
C THR A 74 -9.99 -5.64 -1.98
N SER A 75 -9.48 -4.55 -2.54
CA SER A 75 -10.30 -3.41 -2.96
C SER A 75 -11.21 -3.78 -4.14
N SER A 76 -12.18 -2.93 -4.44
CA SER A 76 -12.98 -3.04 -5.65
C SER A 76 -12.10 -2.94 -6.90
N LYS A 77 -12.42 -3.75 -7.92
CA LYS A 77 -11.77 -3.69 -9.25
C LYS A 77 -12.18 -2.44 -10.04
N ALA A 78 -13.31 -1.81 -9.69
CA ALA A 78 -13.80 -0.62 -10.36
C ALA A 78 -13.12 0.69 -9.88
N VAL A 79 -12.16 0.59 -8.96
CA VAL A 79 -11.50 1.73 -8.34
C VAL A 79 -10.04 1.77 -8.75
N ASP A 80 -9.68 2.80 -9.50
CA ASP A 80 -8.31 3.01 -10.00
C ASP A 80 -7.39 3.52 -8.88
N TYR A 81 -6.08 3.25 -9.02
CA TYR A 81 -5.07 3.81 -8.12
C TYR A 81 -4.98 5.33 -8.21
N GLY A 82 -4.50 5.98 -7.14
CA GLY A 82 -4.33 7.43 -7.10
C GLY A 82 -5.62 8.24 -7.10
N THR A 83 -6.74 7.59 -6.80
CA THR A 83 -8.06 8.20 -6.64
C THR A 83 -8.44 8.29 -5.15
N PRO A 84 -9.29 9.26 -4.75
CA PRO A 84 -9.94 9.27 -3.44
C PRO A 84 -10.69 7.99 -3.13
N GLU A 85 -11.32 7.40 -4.14
CA GLU A 85 -12.09 6.17 -4.03
C GLU A 85 -11.20 5.02 -3.56
N MET A 86 -9.93 4.97 -3.97
CA MET A 86 -8.98 3.98 -3.48
C MET A 86 -8.69 4.15 -1.98
N ALA A 87 -8.56 5.38 -1.51
CA ALA A 87 -8.40 5.64 -0.09
C ALA A 87 -9.64 5.19 0.71
N TYR A 88 -10.85 5.48 0.21
CA TYR A 88 -12.08 4.99 0.85
C TYR A 88 -12.21 3.47 0.84
N GLU A 89 -11.73 2.80 -0.22
CA GLU A 89 -11.66 1.34 -0.25
C GLU A 89 -10.71 0.79 0.82
N VAL A 90 -9.57 1.44 1.05
CA VAL A 90 -8.69 1.08 2.18
C VAL A 90 -9.46 1.20 3.50
N LEU A 91 -10.09 2.36 3.78
CA LEU A 91 -10.88 2.54 5.01
C LEU A 91 -11.96 1.46 5.17
N ARG A 92 -12.68 1.14 4.08
CA ARG A 92 -13.69 0.07 4.06
C ARG A 92 -13.10 -1.28 4.43
N LEU A 93 -11.93 -1.64 3.88
CA LEU A 93 -11.26 -2.90 4.20
C LEU A 93 -10.87 -2.96 5.68
N PHE A 94 -10.41 -1.85 6.27
CA PHE A 94 -10.09 -1.76 7.69
C PHE A 94 -11.30 -1.96 8.61
N ASN A 95 -12.49 -1.63 8.13
CA ASN A 95 -13.74 -1.79 8.87
C ASN A 95 -14.40 -3.17 8.67
N LEU A 96 -14.28 -3.76 7.48
CA LEU A 96 -15.07 -4.94 7.09
C LEU A 96 -14.28 -6.24 6.97
N THR A 97 -12.96 -6.21 7.10
CA THR A 97 -12.10 -7.38 6.87
C THR A 97 -11.06 -7.55 7.98
N ASP A 98 -10.28 -8.62 7.89
CA ASP A 98 -9.17 -8.92 8.78
C ASP A 98 -7.85 -8.20 8.41
N VAL A 99 -7.91 -7.12 7.61
CA VAL A 99 -6.71 -6.40 7.15
C VAL A 99 -5.81 -5.92 8.29
N LYS A 100 -6.38 -5.52 9.44
CA LYS A 100 -5.60 -5.13 10.63
C LYS A 100 -4.70 -6.25 11.16
N SER A 101 -5.19 -7.50 11.12
CA SER A 101 -4.42 -8.66 11.59
C SER A 101 -3.47 -9.18 10.51
N ARG A 102 -3.92 -9.18 9.25
CA ARG A 102 -3.14 -9.67 8.10
C ARG A 102 -2.03 -8.73 7.68
N LYS A 103 -2.24 -7.43 7.87
CA LYS A 103 -1.33 -6.32 7.54
C LYS A 103 -0.97 -6.20 6.06
N ILE A 104 -1.87 -6.70 5.20
CA ILE A 104 -1.69 -6.70 3.75
C ILE A 104 -3.06 -6.57 3.07
N LEU A 105 -3.12 -5.79 2.00
CA LEU A 105 -4.27 -5.68 1.11
C LEU A 105 -3.84 -5.68 -0.35
N VAL A 106 -4.77 -6.07 -1.23
CA VAL A 106 -4.59 -6.14 -2.67
C VAL A 106 -5.44 -5.06 -3.34
N MET A 107 -4.84 -4.31 -4.25
CA MET A 107 -5.53 -3.29 -5.03
C MET A 107 -6.05 -3.92 -6.33
N ALA A 108 -7.34 -4.26 -6.42
CA ALA A 108 -7.85 -5.02 -7.56
C ALA A 108 -7.93 -4.19 -8.86
N GLY A 109 -8.19 -2.89 -8.76
CA GLY A 109 -8.15 -1.95 -9.89
C GLY A 109 -6.75 -1.46 -10.25
N HIS A 110 -5.71 -2.01 -9.62
CA HIS A 110 -4.32 -1.67 -9.89
C HIS A 110 -3.49 -2.94 -10.05
N GLU A 111 -3.28 -3.37 -11.29
CA GLU A 111 -2.67 -4.68 -11.57
C GLU A 111 -1.28 -4.80 -10.95
N GLY A 112 -1.07 -5.87 -10.17
CA GLY A 112 0.16 -6.09 -9.43
C GLY A 112 0.26 -5.33 -8.11
N GLY A 113 -0.62 -4.36 -7.87
CA GLY A 113 -0.61 -3.46 -6.72
C GLY A 113 -0.94 -4.16 -5.40
N ILE A 114 0.05 -4.22 -4.51
CA ILE A 114 -0.06 -4.76 -3.17
C ILE A 114 0.40 -3.72 -2.17
N VAL A 115 -0.32 -3.61 -1.05
CA VAL A 115 0.05 -2.75 0.07
C VAL A 115 0.23 -3.61 1.30
N ALA A 116 1.40 -3.53 1.94
CA ALA A 116 1.70 -4.12 3.23
C ALA A 116 2.06 -3.03 4.24
N PHE A 117 1.76 -3.23 5.52
CA PHE A 117 2.03 -2.22 6.54
C PHE A 117 2.45 -2.86 7.87
N GLY A 118 3.01 -2.04 8.76
CA GLY A 118 3.54 -2.50 10.04
C GLY A 118 3.86 -1.32 10.96
N ARG A 119 4.29 -1.62 12.19
CA ARG A 119 4.78 -0.60 13.14
C ARG A 119 6.05 0.09 12.64
N ASP A 120 6.81 -0.62 11.81
CA ASP A 120 8.03 -0.18 11.17
C ASP A 120 8.18 -0.87 9.80
N LEU A 121 9.22 -0.48 9.06
CA LEU A 121 9.48 -1.00 7.73
C LEU A 121 9.83 -2.50 7.76
N GLU A 122 10.50 -2.96 8.81
CA GLU A 122 10.88 -4.36 8.98
C GLU A 122 9.64 -5.26 9.08
N GLU A 123 8.66 -4.87 9.89
CA GLU A 123 7.41 -5.58 10.03
C GLU A 123 6.60 -5.58 8.73
N ALA A 124 6.47 -4.42 8.06
CA ALA A 124 5.76 -4.33 6.78
C ALA A 124 6.42 -5.24 5.72
N PHE A 125 7.76 -5.26 5.66
CA PHE A 125 8.51 -6.10 4.74
C PHE A 125 8.38 -7.59 5.07
N ALA A 126 8.42 -7.95 6.36
CA ALA A 126 8.25 -9.32 6.82
C ALA A 126 6.88 -9.90 6.42
N VAL A 127 5.80 -9.09 6.49
CA VAL A 127 4.46 -9.47 6.03
C VAL A 127 4.47 -9.80 4.54
N LEU A 128 5.04 -8.92 3.71
CA LEU A 128 5.13 -9.12 2.27
C LEU A 128 5.91 -10.40 1.92
N MET A 129 7.06 -10.60 2.55
CA MET A 129 7.90 -11.78 2.33
C MET A 129 7.26 -13.08 2.81
N ARG A 130 6.49 -13.04 3.89
CA ARG A 130 5.70 -14.18 4.38
C ARG A 130 4.71 -14.65 3.32
N GLU A 131 3.92 -13.73 2.74
CA GLU A 131 2.94 -14.08 1.71
C GLU A 131 3.63 -14.58 0.42
N ARG A 132 4.75 -13.96 0.03
CA ARG A 132 5.56 -14.43 -1.10
C ARG A 132 6.09 -15.85 -0.90
N LYS A 133 6.53 -16.19 0.32
CA LYS A 133 7.01 -17.54 0.67
C LYS A 133 5.87 -18.56 0.68
N LYS A 134 4.69 -18.21 1.23
CA LYS A 134 3.49 -19.07 1.19
C LYS A 134 3.08 -19.38 -0.24
N MET A 135 3.01 -18.36 -1.11
CA MET A 135 2.71 -18.54 -2.53
C MET A 135 3.69 -19.50 -3.20
N LYS A 136 5.00 -19.38 -2.97
CA LYS A 136 6.00 -20.28 -3.57
C LYS A 136 5.82 -21.73 -3.13
N ARG A 137 5.49 -21.97 -1.85
CA ARG A 137 5.24 -23.32 -1.30
C ARG A 137 3.97 -23.98 -1.83
N LEU A 138 2.96 -23.19 -2.21
CA LEU A 138 1.72 -23.71 -2.83
C LEU A 138 1.91 -24.11 -4.29
N ARG A 139 3.04 -23.76 -4.91
CA ARG A 139 3.36 -24.04 -6.32
C ARG A 139 4.47 -25.07 -6.49
N SER A 140 5.02 -25.59 -5.40
CA SER A 140 6.01 -26.67 -5.33
C SER A 140 5.33 -27.96 -4.93
#